data_AF-R7JHV8-F1
#
_entry.id   AF-R7JHV8-F1
#
_cell.length_a   1.000
_cell.length_b   1.000
_cell.length_c   1.000
_cell.angle_alpha   90.00
_cell.angle_beta   90.00
_cell.angle_gamma   90.00
#
_symmetry.space_group_name_H-M   'P 1'
#
loop_
_entity.id
_entity.type
_entity.pdbx_description
1 polymer ?
#
loop_
_entity_poly.entity_id
_entity_poly.type
_entity_poly.pdbx_seq_one_letter_code
_entity_poly.pdbx_strand_id
1 'polypeptide(L)'
;MKGLLLTCLLCLSISCLEAQEMTVKRERVFTGTGLYGYMNGGAEQFLEYGVTKLTARDLEYDGEEYALEIYEMPTPEDAYGIYSLHVFRCQRADTLGCIDCLSPYQLQTVCGNRYVSLVFPSGSERAKQQADAVLRHFLSGEETEKVEFPVVFQSLSPKSGILKFLRGKIGLSEVSSSLTHLLEGIQYKGVWFVEEGDQYRAVVSFETPEQLEALRKKLPAGQIRNTGDLFLECVGKEDENDSEPDGLFGF
;
A
#
# COMPACT_ATOMS: atom_id res chain seq x y z
N MET A 1 -29.03 -56.38 -40.64
CA MET A 1 -27.86 -55.65 -40.09
C MET A 1 -27.54 -54.48 -41.00
N LYS A 2 -27.14 -53.35 -40.39
CA LYS A 2 -26.64 -52.08 -40.96
C LYS A 2 -27.67 -50.97 -41.14
N GLY A 3 -27.95 -50.31 -40.01
CA GLY A 3 -28.53 -48.97 -39.95
C GLY A 3 -27.50 -47.91 -40.39
N LEU A 4 -27.99 -46.91 -41.10
CA LEU A 4 -27.23 -45.75 -41.56
C LEU A 4 -27.34 -44.66 -40.49
N LEU A 5 -26.20 -44.36 -39.85
CA LEU A 5 -26.05 -43.32 -38.85
C LEU A 5 -26.39 -41.95 -39.45
N LEU A 6 -27.39 -41.28 -38.87
CA LEU A 6 -27.66 -39.86 -39.07
C LEU A 6 -26.69 -39.08 -38.17
N THR A 7 -25.54 -38.68 -38.70
CA THR A 7 -24.57 -37.83 -37.99
C THR A 7 -25.14 -36.42 -37.85
N CYS A 8 -25.51 -36.09 -36.62
CA CYS A 8 -25.90 -34.77 -36.15
C CYS A 8 -24.72 -33.80 -36.29
N LEU A 9 -24.78 -32.85 -37.23
CA LEU A 9 -23.89 -31.68 -37.24
C LEU A 9 -24.34 -30.75 -36.11
N LEU A 10 -23.79 -30.96 -34.90
CA LEU A 10 -23.73 -29.90 -33.91
C LEU A 10 -22.71 -28.89 -34.39
N CYS A 11 -23.19 -27.75 -34.92
CA CYS A 11 -22.43 -26.52 -34.95
C CYS A 11 -22.11 -26.13 -33.51
N LEU A 12 -20.96 -26.59 -32.99
CA LEU A 12 -20.27 -25.88 -31.91
C LEU A 12 -19.82 -24.55 -32.50
N SER A 13 -20.66 -23.53 -32.37
CA SER A 13 -20.20 -22.15 -32.34
C SER A 13 -19.25 -22.03 -31.16
N ILE A 14 -17.97 -22.30 -31.43
CA ILE A 14 -16.87 -21.81 -30.60
C ILE A 14 -16.99 -20.30 -30.69
N SER A 15 -17.70 -19.70 -29.74
CA SER A 15 -17.52 -18.30 -29.43
C SER A 15 -16.06 -18.19 -29.00
N CYS A 16 -15.18 -17.89 -29.95
CA CYS A 16 -13.91 -17.27 -29.62
C CYS A 16 -14.30 -16.01 -28.86
N LEU A 17 -14.20 -16.07 -27.53
CA LEU A 17 -14.10 -14.88 -26.71
C LEU A 17 -12.92 -14.13 -27.31
N GLU A 18 -13.18 -13.08 -28.09
CA GLU A 18 -12.16 -12.10 -28.41
C GLU A 18 -11.57 -11.68 -27.07
N ALA A 19 -10.30 -11.99 -26.84
CA ALA A 19 -9.58 -11.41 -25.73
C ALA A 19 -9.58 -9.91 -26.01
N GLN A 20 -10.47 -9.17 -25.35
CA GLN A 20 -10.57 -7.73 -25.53
C GLN A 20 -9.19 -7.16 -25.17
N GLU A 21 -8.54 -6.48 -26.11
CA GLU A 21 -7.23 -5.89 -25.83
C GLU A 21 -7.38 -4.71 -24.88
N MET A 22 -6.57 -4.70 -23.82
CA MET A 22 -6.53 -3.56 -22.91
C MET A 22 -5.95 -2.35 -23.61
N THR A 23 -6.68 -1.25 -23.58
CA THR A 23 -6.31 -0.02 -24.30
C THR A 23 -5.82 1.04 -23.31
N VAL A 24 -4.63 1.59 -23.55
CA VAL A 24 -4.12 2.76 -22.84
C VAL A 24 -4.61 4.02 -23.56
N LYS A 25 -5.63 4.68 -22.99
CA LYS A 25 -6.19 5.94 -23.54
C LYS A 25 -5.22 7.10 -23.39
N ARG A 26 -4.49 7.13 -22.28
CA ARG A 26 -3.53 8.18 -21.94
C ARG A 26 -2.45 7.65 -21.02
N GLU A 27 -1.22 8.10 -21.21
CA GLU A 27 -0.11 7.89 -20.28
C GLU A 27 0.57 9.24 -19.97
N ARG A 28 0.93 9.43 -18.69
CA ARG A 28 1.65 10.60 -18.19
C ARG A 28 2.71 10.14 -17.21
N VAL A 29 3.90 10.74 -17.29
CA VAL A 29 5.01 10.46 -16.38
C VAL A 29 5.41 11.75 -15.68
N PHE A 30 5.50 11.70 -14.36
CA PHE A 30 5.86 12.81 -13.49
C PHE A 30 7.12 12.47 -12.69
N THR A 31 8.02 13.44 -12.55
CA THR A 31 9.24 13.35 -11.74
C THR A 31 9.48 14.68 -11.04
N GLY A 32 10.20 14.65 -9.91
CA GLY A 32 10.57 15.86 -9.15
C GLY A 32 9.38 16.79 -8.90
N THR A 33 9.50 18.06 -9.29
CA THR A 33 8.44 19.06 -9.08
C THR A 33 7.14 18.80 -9.85
N GLY A 34 7.17 17.93 -10.88
CA GLY A 34 5.97 17.56 -11.64
C GLY A 34 4.91 16.83 -10.80
N LEU A 35 5.31 16.20 -9.69
CA LEU A 35 4.41 15.54 -8.75
C LEU A 35 3.43 16.53 -8.10
N TYR A 36 3.91 17.71 -7.69
CA TYR A 36 3.05 18.72 -7.06
C TYR A 36 1.88 19.15 -7.94
N GLY A 37 2.14 19.31 -9.25
CA GLY A 37 1.11 19.69 -10.21
C GLY A 37 0.08 18.60 -10.46
N TYR A 38 0.47 17.33 -10.34
CA TYR A 38 -0.46 16.20 -10.46
C TYR A 38 -1.30 16.03 -9.19
N MET A 39 -0.68 16.17 -8.02
CA MET A 39 -1.29 15.86 -6.73
C MET A 39 -1.97 17.07 -6.08
N ASN A 40 -2.18 18.17 -6.82
CA ASN A 40 -2.83 19.40 -6.33
C ASN A 40 -2.27 19.92 -4.99
N GLY A 41 -0.96 19.80 -4.78
CA GLY A 41 -0.31 20.23 -3.53
C GLY A 41 -0.44 19.26 -2.35
N GLY A 42 -0.76 17.99 -2.60
CA GLY A 42 -0.67 16.90 -1.62
C GLY A 42 0.51 15.95 -1.86
N ALA A 43 1.60 16.45 -2.44
CA ALA A 43 2.76 15.62 -2.78
C ALA A 43 3.76 15.48 -1.62
N GLU A 44 3.60 16.24 -0.55
CA GLU A 44 4.53 16.35 0.57
C GLU A 44 4.76 15.00 1.24
N GLN A 45 3.70 14.24 1.51
CA GLN A 45 3.83 12.89 2.06
C GLN A 45 4.58 11.97 1.10
N PHE A 46 4.26 11.98 -0.20
CA PHE A 46 4.96 11.14 -1.18
C PHE A 46 6.45 11.50 -1.29
N LEU A 47 6.79 12.78 -1.19
CA LEU A 47 8.15 13.28 -1.22
C LEU A 47 8.93 12.97 0.06
N GLU A 48 8.27 12.92 1.22
CA GLU A 48 8.85 12.45 2.48
C GLU A 48 9.33 10.99 2.37
N TYR A 49 8.62 10.16 1.60
CA TYR A 49 9.02 8.79 1.28
C TYR A 49 9.95 8.68 0.05
N GLY A 50 10.35 9.82 -0.54
CA GLY A 50 11.35 9.85 -1.60
C GLY A 50 10.87 9.37 -2.97
N VAL A 51 9.58 9.52 -3.31
CA VAL A 51 9.07 9.17 -4.65
C VAL A 51 9.95 9.76 -5.76
N THR A 52 10.35 8.91 -6.71
CA THR A 52 11.25 9.30 -7.80
C THR A 52 10.51 9.50 -9.12
N LYS A 53 9.46 8.71 -9.35
CA LYS A 53 8.65 8.74 -10.57
C LYS A 53 7.23 8.30 -10.30
N LEU A 54 6.27 8.96 -10.94
CA LEU A 54 4.88 8.52 -11.03
C LEU A 54 4.53 8.29 -12.50
N THR A 55 4.03 7.10 -12.82
CA THR A 55 3.41 6.79 -14.12
C THR A 55 1.90 6.67 -13.93
N ALA A 56 1.14 7.58 -14.53
CA ALA A 56 -0.32 7.60 -14.48
C ALA A 56 -0.90 7.24 -15.85
N ARG A 57 -1.81 6.27 -15.88
CA ARG A 57 -2.46 5.77 -17.09
C ARG A 57 -3.97 5.77 -16.95
N ASP A 58 -4.65 6.26 -17.98
CA ASP A 58 -6.09 6.09 -18.15
C ASP A 58 -6.28 4.89 -19.10
N LEU A 59 -7.06 3.90 -18.67
CA LEU A 59 -7.20 2.60 -19.33
C LEU A 59 -8.66 2.30 -19.64
N GLU A 60 -8.88 1.50 -20.68
CA GLU A 60 -10.15 0.83 -20.95
C GLU A 60 -9.93 -0.66 -21.14
N TYR A 61 -10.73 -1.47 -20.48
CA TYR A 61 -10.72 -2.92 -20.62
C TYR A 61 -12.14 -3.47 -20.47
N ASP A 62 -12.62 -4.23 -21.47
CA ASP A 62 -13.96 -4.83 -21.50
C ASP A 62 -15.10 -3.84 -21.17
N GLY A 63 -14.99 -2.61 -21.70
CA GLY A 63 -15.97 -1.55 -21.49
C GLY A 63 -15.94 -0.86 -20.11
N GLU A 64 -15.00 -1.23 -19.25
CA GLU A 64 -14.76 -0.57 -17.95
C GLU A 64 -13.55 0.36 -18.05
N GLU A 65 -13.61 1.48 -17.31
CA GLU A 65 -12.53 2.45 -17.22
C GLU A 65 -11.71 2.26 -15.94
N TYR A 66 -10.39 2.44 -16.06
CA TYR A 66 -9.48 2.39 -14.93
C TYR A 66 -8.48 3.54 -14.97
N ALA A 67 -8.10 4.04 -13.80
CA ALA A 67 -6.95 4.91 -13.62
C ALA A 67 -5.87 4.13 -12.85
N LEU A 68 -4.73 3.90 -13.50
CA LEU A 68 -3.59 3.21 -12.93
C LEU A 68 -2.48 4.20 -12.60
N GLU A 69 -2.04 4.20 -11.36
CA GLU A 69 -0.91 4.98 -10.87
C GLU A 69 0.16 4.04 -10.33
N ILE A 70 1.39 4.20 -10.81
CA ILE A 70 2.57 3.45 -10.37
C ILE A 70 3.59 4.46 -9.85
N TYR A 71 3.82 4.42 -8.54
CA TYR A 71 4.79 5.25 -7.82
C TYR A 71 6.07 4.44 -7.60
N GLU A 72 7.20 4.92 -8.12
CA GLU A 72 8.53 4.33 -7.90
C GLU A 72 9.21 4.98 -6.69
N MET A 73 9.48 4.15 -5.69
CA MET A 73 10.01 4.54 -4.39
C MET A 73 11.46 4.09 -4.21
N PRO A 74 12.20 4.61 -3.21
CA PRO A 74 13.58 4.20 -2.96
C PRO A 74 13.70 2.73 -2.53
N THR A 75 12.82 2.25 -1.65
CA THR A 75 12.81 0.85 -1.17
C THR A 75 11.42 0.22 -1.16
N PRO A 76 11.30 -1.12 -1.02
CA PRO A 76 10.01 -1.77 -0.79
C PRO A 76 9.27 -1.25 0.45
N GLU A 77 9.98 -0.93 1.52
CA GLU A 77 9.38 -0.34 2.73
C GLU A 77 8.82 1.06 2.46
N ASP A 78 9.46 1.87 1.62
CA ASP A 78 8.90 3.18 1.22
C ASP A 78 7.59 3.03 0.44
N ALA A 79 7.55 2.09 -0.49
CA ALA A 79 6.33 1.73 -1.21
C ALA A 79 5.25 1.21 -0.25
N TYR A 80 5.63 0.33 0.68
CA TYR A 80 4.73 -0.14 1.72
C TYR A 80 4.23 0.97 2.62
N GLY A 81 5.05 1.98 2.93
CA GLY A 81 4.67 3.08 3.79
C GLY A 81 3.53 3.91 3.21
N ILE A 82 3.71 4.42 1.98
CA ILE A 82 2.65 5.13 1.25
C ILE A 82 1.41 4.25 1.11
N TYR A 83 1.59 3.00 0.66
CA TYR A 83 0.51 2.02 0.56
C TYR A 83 -0.26 1.90 1.88
N SER A 84 0.44 1.69 2.98
CA SER A 84 -0.14 1.42 4.30
C SER A 84 -0.94 2.60 4.83
N LEU A 85 -0.55 3.84 4.49
CA LEU A 85 -1.27 5.06 4.86
C LEU A 85 -2.54 5.27 4.02
N HIS A 86 -2.52 4.87 2.75
CA HIS A 86 -3.62 5.14 1.81
C HIS A 86 -4.65 4.02 1.71
N VAL A 87 -4.34 2.80 2.18
CA VAL A 87 -5.33 1.72 2.17
C VAL A 87 -6.39 1.90 3.24
N PHE A 88 -7.64 1.70 2.85
CA PHE A 88 -8.79 1.84 3.73
C PHE A 88 -9.91 0.87 3.34
N ARG A 89 -10.64 0.35 4.34
CA ARG A 89 -11.82 -0.54 4.18
C ARG A 89 -11.60 -1.67 3.17
N CYS A 90 -10.50 -2.41 3.32
CA CYS A 90 -10.22 -3.57 2.47
C CYS A 90 -11.31 -4.63 2.61
N GLN A 91 -11.96 -4.98 1.50
CA GLN A 91 -12.89 -6.11 1.39
C GLN A 91 -12.14 -7.44 1.20
N ARG A 92 -10.97 -7.36 0.56
CA ARG A 92 -10.01 -8.45 0.41
C ARG A 92 -8.62 -7.87 0.63
N ALA A 93 -7.81 -8.55 1.43
CA ALA A 93 -6.46 -8.14 1.75
C ALA A 93 -5.54 -9.35 1.95
N ASP A 94 -4.36 -9.29 1.35
CA ASP A 94 -3.24 -10.22 1.52
C ASP A 94 -3.56 -11.70 1.21
N THR A 95 -4.60 -11.96 0.41
CA THR A 95 -5.10 -13.32 0.17
C THR A 95 -4.34 -14.10 -0.89
N LEU A 96 -3.60 -13.41 -1.77
CA LEU A 96 -2.95 -14.01 -2.94
C LEU A 96 -1.42 -14.14 -2.77
N GLY A 97 -0.92 -14.06 -1.53
CA GLY A 97 0.51 -14.08 -1.24
C GLY A 97 1.25 -12.79 -1.62
N CYS A 98 0.50 -11.75 -2.00
CA CYS A 98 0.98 -10.39 -2.24
C CYS A 98 0.35 -9.44 -1.23
N ILE A 99 1.02 -8.32 -0.95
CA ILE A 99 0.45 -7.22 -0.18
C ILE A 99 -0.55 -6.49 -1.07
N ASP A 100 -1.85 -6.64 -0.78
CA ASP A 100 -2.90 -6.00 -1.55
C ASP A 100 -4.10 -5.60 -0.69
N CYS A 101 -4.85 -4.61 -1.17
CA CYS A 101 -6.11 -4.19 -0.59
C CYS A 101 -7.07 -3.89 -1.72
N LEU A 102 -8.13 -4.69 -1.82
CA LEU A 102 -9.26 -4.44 -2.70
C LEU A 102 -10.36 -3.74 -1.90
N SER A 103 -10.68 -2.51 -2.27
CA SER A 103 -11.80 -1.72 -1.76
C SER A 103 -12.91 -1.66 -2.82
N PRO A 104 -14.07 -1.02 -2.53
CA PRO A 104 -15.18 -0.95 -3.49
C PRO A 104 -14.85 -0.28 -4.83
N TYR A 105 -13.86 0.61 -4.88
CA TYR A 105 -13.53 1.41 -6.07
C TYR A 105 -12.05 1.35 -6.47
N GLN A 106 -11.25 0.55 -5.75
CA GLN A 106 -9.80 0.58 -5.92
C GLN A 106 -9.17 -0.75 -5.56
N LEU A 107 -8.09 -1.10 -6.27
CA LEU A 107 -7.14 -2.13 -5.90
C LEU A 107 -5.77 -1.48 -5.71
N GLN A 108 -5.22 -1.59 -4.51
CA GLN A 108 -3.88 -1.10 -4.19
C GLN A 108 -2.97 -2.27 -3.87
N THR A 109 -1.68 -2.16 -4.20
CA THR A 109 -0.67 -3.19 -3.88
C THR A 109 0.73 -2.61 -3.80
N VAL A 110 1.63 -3.40 -3.22
CA VAL A 110 3.08 -3.18 -3.24
C VAL A 110 3.74 -4.27 -4.06
N CYS A 111 4.51 -3.86 -5.07
CA CYS A 111 5.30 -4.76 -5.90
C CYS A 111 6.74 -4.22 -5.99
N GLY A 112 7.67 -4.81 -5.26
CA GLY A 112 9.00 -4.23 -5.16
C GLY A 112 9.00 -2.92 -4.39
N ASN A 113 9.80 -1.99 -4.91
CA ASN A 113 9.81 -0.59 -4.54
C ASN A 113 8.68 0.22 -5.20
N ARG A 114 7.61 -0.42 -5.69
CA ARG A 114 6.50 0.27 -6.35
C ARG A 114 5.24 0.20 -5.51
N TYR A 115 4.67 1.36 -5.21
CA TYR A 115 3.28 1.46 -4.75
C TYR A 115 2.39 1.62 -5.98
N VAL A 116 1.35 0.80 -6.06
CA VAL A 116 0.45 0.77 -7.22
C VAL A 116 -0.98 0.97 -6.76
N SER A 117 -1.67 1.89 -7.43
CA SER A 117 -3.07 2.23 -7.20
C SER A 117 -3.83 2.06 -8.51
N LEU A 118 -4.82 1.19 -8.53
CA LEU A 118 -5.74 0.99 -9.64
C LEU A 118 -7.14 1.39 -9.21
N VAL A 119 -7.58 2.56 -9.62
CA VAL A 119 -8.95 3.05 -9.39
C VAL A 119 -9.85 2.58 -10.53
N PHE A 120 -11.03 2.07 -10.21
CA PHE A 120 -12.09 1.75 -11.17
C PHE A 120 -13.35 2.55 -10.80
N PRO A 121 -13.55 3.74 -11.40
CA PRO A 121 -14.56 4.71 -10.95
C PRO A 121 -16.00 4.19 -10.97
N SER A 122 -16.31 3.20 -11.83
CA SER A 122 -17.65 2.61 -11.90
C SER A 122 -18.03 1.87 -10.61
N GLY A 123 -17.05 1.35 -9.85
CA GLY A 123 -17.28 0.46 -8.72
C GLY A 123 -18.06 -0.80 -9.08
N SER A 124 -18.14 -1.13 -10.38
CA SER A 124 -18.96 -2.23 -10.86
C SER A 124 -18.34 -3.57 -10.43
N GLU A 125 -19.18 -4.57 -10.20
CA GLU A 125 -18.68 -5.92 -9.90
C GLU A 125 -17.82 -6.48 -11.04
N ARG A 126 -18.12 -6.11 -12.30
CA ARG A 126 -17.28 -6.45 -13.45
C ARG A 126 -15.88 -5.83 -13.31
N ALA A 127 -15.81 -4.51 -13.10
CA ALA A 127 -14.55 -3.80 -13.02
C ALA A 127 -13.66 -4.37 -11.89
N LYS A 128 -14.28 -4.62 -10.74
CA LYS A 128 -13.65 -5.22 -9.56
C LYS A 128 -13.13 -6.64 -9.81
N GLN A 129 -13.90 -7.50 -10.47
CA GLN A 129 -13.46 -8.86 -10.82
C GLN A 129 -12.29 -8.88 -11.81
N GLN A 130 -12.16 -7.82 -12.62
CA GLN A 130 -11.11 -7.67 -13.62
C GLN A 130 -9.86 -6.95 -13.10
N ALA A 131 -9.94 -6.23 -11.98
CA ALA A 131 -8.88 -5.39 -11.44
C ALA A 131 -7.53 -6.13 -11.28
N ASP A 132 -7.56 -7.35 -10.77
CA ASP A 132 -6.35 -8.19 -10.62
C ASP A 132 -5.68 -8.49 -11.97
N ALA A 133 -6.46 -8.74 -13.03
CA ALA A 133 -5.94 -9.02 -14.37
C ALA A 133 -5.33 -7.78 -15.00
N VAL A 134 -6.02 -6.63 -14.88
CA VAL A 134 -5.52 -5.33 -15.35
C VAL A 134 -4.18 -5.01 -14.68
N LEU A 135 -4.11 -5.14 -13.35
CA LEU A 135 -2.91 -4.84 -12.59
C LEU A 135 -1.73 -5.77 -12.97
N ARG A 136 -1.96 -7.08 -13.07
CA ARG A 136 -0.90 -8.04 -13.44
C ARG A 136 -0.30 -7.78 -14.81
N HIS A 137 -1.08 -7.30 -15.77
CA HIS A 137 -0.57 -6.96 -17.10
C HIS A 137 0.56 -5.91 -17.02
N PHE A 138 0.43 -4.91 -16.15
CA PHE A 138 1.42 -3.84 -16.02
C PHE A 138 2.57 -4.14 -15.07
N LEU A 139 2.42 -5.14 -14.20
CA LEU A 139 3.44 -5.48 -13.19
C LEU A 139 4.27 -6.73 -13.54
N SER A 140 3.93 -7.45 -14.61
CA SER A 140 4.69 -8.63 -15.04
C SER A 140 6.09 -8.24 -15.56
N GLY A 141 7.14 -8.96 -15.14
CA GLY A 141 8.45 -8.88 -15.82
C GLY A 141 9.72 -9.04 -14.97
N GLU A 142 9.68 -8.88 -13.65
CA GLU A 142 10.91 -8.85 -12.82
C GLU A 142 10.70 -9.50 -11.45
N GLU A 143 11.72 -10.21 -10.95
CA GLU A 143 11.80 -10.54 -9.51
C GLU A 143 12.01 -9.23 -8.76
N THR A 144 11.05 -8.87 -7.92
CA THR A 144 11.10 -7.64 -7.14
C THR A 144 11.49 -7.93 -5.70
N GLU A 145 12.35 -7.08 -5.12
CA GLU A 145 12.69 -7.13 -3.71
C GLU A 145 11.42 -7.04 -2.86
N LYS A 146 11.31 -7.86 -1.81
CA LYS A 146 10.12 -7.88 -0.96
C LYS A 146 10.29 -6.94 0.22
N VAL A 147 9.17 -6.49 0.76
CA VAL A 147 9.13 -5.74 2.02
C VAL A 147 9.62 -6.63 3.14
N GLU A 148 10.65 -6.18 3.86
CA GLU A 148 11.18 -6.89 5.02
C GLU A 148 10.46 -6.44 6.30
N PHE A 149 9.54 -7.29 6.77
CA PHE A 149 8.79 -7.01 7.99
C PHE A 149 9.60 -7.36 9.24
N PRO A 150 9.54 -6.54 10.31
CA PRO A 150 10.11 -6.90 11.60
C PRO A 150 9.59 -8.26 12.07
N VAL A 151 10.46 -9.07 12.69
CA VAL A 151 10.13 -10.43 13.17
C VAL A 151 8.83 -10.47 13.96
N VAL A 152 8.63 -9.46 14.80
CA VAL A 152 7.44 -9.28 15.64
C VAL A 152 6.13 -9.19 14.85
N PHE A 153 6.16 -8.71 13.61
CA PHE A 153 4.99 -8.53 12.74
C PHE A 153 4.94 -9.53 11.58
N GLN A 154 5.87 -10.50 11.50
CA GLN A 154 5.87 -11.48 10.40
C GLN A 154 4.58 -12.30 10.36
N SER A 155 4.10 -12.75 11.52
CA SER A 155 2.86 -13.53 11.66
C SER A 155 1.57 -12.70 11.62
N LEU A 156 1.68 -11.37 11.58
CA LEU A 156 0.50 -10.49 11.49
C LEU A 156 -0.16 -10.67 10.12
N SER A 157 -1.45 -11.00 10.11
CA SER A 157 -2.24 -11.21 8.89
C SER A 157 -3.71 -10.85 9.12
N PRO A 158 -4.32 -10.00 8.27
CA PRO A 158 -3.66 -9.24 7.21
C PRO A 158 -2.69 -8.19 7.79
N LYS A 159 -1.71 -7.77 6.99
CA LYS A 159 -0.87 -6.59 7.27
C LYS A 159 -1.55 -5.35 6.69
N SER A 160 -2.12 -5.48 5.50
CA SER A 160 -2.83 -4.43 4.80
C SER A 160 -4.00 -3.90 5.62
N GLY A 161 -4.04 -2.58 5.81
CA GLY A 161 -5.01 -1.88 6.66
C GLY A 161 -4.71 -1.91 8.16
N ILE A 162 -3.72 -2.68 8.62
CA ILE A 162 -3.39 -2.86 10.05
C ILE A 162 -1.99 -2.35 10.37
N LEU A 163 -0.96 -2.90 9.72
CA LEU A 163 0.43 -2.55 9.94
C LEU A 163 0.81 -1.35 9.09
N LYS A 164 1.27 -0.28 9.73
CA LYS A 164 1.73 0.94 9.08
C LYS A 164 3.26 1.00 9.07
N PHE A 165 3.83 1.59 8.03
CA PHE A 165 5.23 2.00 8.01
C PHE A 165 5.34 3.51 7.82
N LEU A 166 5.85 4.17 8.84
CA LEU A 166 5.88 5.63 8.96
C LEU A 166 7.31 6.11 8.66
N ARG A 167 7.41 7.01 7.68
CA ARG A 167 8.64 7.73 7.32
C ARG A 167 8.45 9.19 7.68
N GLY A 168 9.50 9.80 8.21
CA GLY A 168 9.52 11.23 8.54
C GLY A 168 8.37 11.67 9.46
N LYS A 169 8.14 12.98 9.51
CA LYS A 169 7.23 13.63 10.45
C LYS A 169 5.78 13.63 9.97
N ILE A 170 5.53 13.78 8.66
CA ILE A 170 4.16 13.91 8.13
C ILE A 170 3.43 12.59 8.35
N GLY A 171 3.99 11.48 7.84
CA GLY A 171 3.41 10.15 8.00
C GLY A 171 3.26 9.73 9.48
N LEU A 172 4.20 10.13 10.36
CA LEU A 172 4.10 9.83 11.79
C LEU A 172 2.96 10.62 12.46
N SER A 173 2.84 11.92 12.16
CA SER A 173 1.85 12.80 12.78
C SER A 173 0.40 12.50 12.39
N GLU A 174 0.19 11.90 11.21
CA GLU A 174 -1.13 11.44 10.78
C GLU A 174 -1.62 10.19 11.52
N VAL A 175 -0.70 9.42 12.13
CA VAL A 175 -1.01 8.11 12.72
C VAL A 175 -0.93 8.11 14.24
N SER A 176 0.03 8.83 14.84
CA SER A 176 0.24 8.81 16.28
C SER A 176 0.79 10.13 16.80
N SER A 177 -0.01 10.84 17.60
CA SER A 177 0.42 12.09 18.23
C SER A 177 1.43 11.79 19.34
N SER A 178 1.18 10.73 20.12
CA SER A 178 2.05 10.34 21.23
C SER A 178 3.43 9.88 20.76
N LEU A 179 3.53 9.11 19.65
CA LEU A 179 4.83 8.78 19.07
C LEU A 179 5.52 9.99 18.45
N THR A 180 4.76 10.91 17.84
CA THR A 180 5.31 12.16 17.31
C THR A 180 6.02 12.96 18.40
N HIS A 181 5.37 13.14 19.55
CA HIS A 181 5.98 13.80 20.70
C HIS A 181 7.18 13.01 21.26
N LEU A 182 7.07 11.68 21.36
CA LEU A 182 8.15 10.83 21.85
C LEU A 182 9.41 10.93 20.97
N LEU A 183 9.24 10.92 19.65
CA LEU A 183 10.33 10.98 18.67
C LEU A 183 10.79 12.40 18.35
N GLU A 184 10.22 13.43 18.98
CA GLU A 184 10.63 14.81 18.77
C GLU A 184 12.13 15.00 19.07
N GLY A 185 12.85 15.59 18.10
CA GLY A 185 14.29 15.80 18.18
C GLY A 185 15.15 14.56 17.97
N ILE A 186 14.55 13.39 17.68
CA ILE A 186 15.27 12.13 17.43
C ILE A 186 15.13 11.79 15.94
N GLN A 187 16.27 11.62 15.26
CA GLN A 187 16.28 11.11 13.90
C GLN A 187 16.09 9.59 13.92
N TYR A 188 15.30 9.06 12.98
CA TYR A 188 15.04 7.64 12.81
C TYR A 188 14.93 7.31 11.32
N LYS A 189 15.20 6.06 10.96
CA LYS A 189 15.03 5.57 9.59
C LYS A 189 13.56 5.35 9.27
N GLY A 190 12.82 4.72 10.17
CA GLY A 190 11.40 4.44 9.96
C GLY A 190 10.77 3.80 11.20
N VAL A 191 9.44 3.83 11.24
CA VAL A 191 8.64 3.27 12.34
C VAL A 191 7.64 2.28 11.77
N TRP A 192 7.72 1.04 12.22
CA TRP A 192 6.62 0.10 12.03
C TRP A 192 5.63 0.28 13.17
N PHE A 193 4.35 0.43 12.85
CA PHE A 193 3.32 0.77 13.83
C PHE A 193 2.09 -0.11 13.65
N VAL A 194 1.54 -0.61 14.77
CA VAL A 194 0.25 -1.28 14.81
C VAL A 194 -0.53 -0.81 16.03
N GLU A 195 -1.81 -0.57 15.84
CA GLU A 195 -2.75 -0.31 16.91
C GLU A 195 -3.29 -1.64 17.46
N GLU A 196 -3.23 -1.81 18.78
CA GLU A 196 -3.61 -3.00 19.54
C GLU A 196 -4.60 -2.61 20.65
N GLY A 197 -5.83 -2.24 20.26
CA GLY A 197 -6.87 -1.84 21.21
C GLY A 197 -6.66 -0.42 21.72
N ASP A 198 -6.41 -0.26 23.03
CA ASP A 198 -6.13 1.06 23.65
C ASP A 198 -4.63 1.41 23.66
N GLN A 199 -3.82 0.56 23.04
CA GLN A 199 -2.37 0.67 22.98
C GLN A 199 -1.91 0.60 21.53
N TYR A 200 -0.71 1.09 21.28
CA TYR A 200 0.03 0.77 20.08
C TYR A 200 1.27 -0.03 20.40
N ARG A 201 1.78 -0.71 19.38
CA ARG A 201 3.10 -1.32 19.35
C ARG A 201 3.90 -0.74 18.19
N ALA A 202 5.12 -0.31 18.47
CA ALA A 202 5.99 0.32 17.49
C ALA A 202 7.39 -0.31 17.47
N VAL A 203 7.98 -0.44 16.29
CA VAL A 203 9.40 -0.76 16.10
C VAL A 203 10.06 0.42 15.39
N VAL A 204 10.89 1.16 16.12
CA VAL A 204 11.63 2.30 15.60
C VAL A 204 13.02 1.84 15.19
N SER A 205 13.39 2.11 13.95
CA SER A 205 14.73 1.80 13.40
C SER A 205 15.58 3.05 13.30
N PHE A 206 16.88 2.94 13.59
CA PHE A 206 17.82 4.05 13.70
C PHE A 206 19.02 3.89 12.77
N GLU A 207 19.74 4.99 12.54
CA GLU A 207 21.02 4.97 11.84
C GLU A 207 22.18 4.74 12.81
N THR A 208 22.07 5.24 14.04
CA THR A 208 23.13 5.16 15.04
C THR A 208 22.63 4.72 16.41
N PRO A 209 23.48 4.07 17.23
CA PRO A 209 23.13 3.71 18.60
C PRO A 209 22.77 4.91 19.48
N GLU A 210 23.34 6.09 19.23
CA GLU A 210 23.04 7.30 20.02
C GLU A 210 21.58 7.75 19.87
N GLN A 211 21.01 7.62 18.67
CA GLN A 211 19.61 7.94 18.40
C GLN A 211 18.68 6.96 19.15
N LEU A 212 19.03 5.67 19.13
CA LEU A 212 18.33 4.64 19.89
C LEU A 212 18.37 4.92 21.39
N GLU A 213 19.54 5.26 21.93
CA GLU A 213 19.72 5.59 23.34
C GLU A 213 18.97 6.88 23.73
N ALA A 214 18.81 7.82 22.80
CA ALA A 214 17.97 9.01 23.02
C ALA A 214 16.50 8.62 23.21
N LEU A 215 15.97 7.70 22.41
CA LEU A 215 14.60 7.19 22.58
C LEU A 215 14.47 6.39 23.88
N ARG A 216 15.42 5.49 24.14
CA ARG A 216 15.44 4.65 25.35
C ARG A 216 15.34 5.48 26.63
N LYS A 217 16.02 6.63 26.70
CA LYS A 217 15.98 7.53 27.87
C LYS A 217 14.61 8.21 28.07
N LYS A 218 13.83 8.39 27.00
CA LYS A 218 12.47 8.94 27.09
C LYS A 218 11.42 7.90 27.48
N LEU A 219 11.70 6.62 27.26
CA LEU A 219 10.77 5.52 27.51
C LEU A 219 10.90 4.95 28.94
N PRO A 220 9.80 4.81 29.69
CA PRO A 220 9.74 3.97 30.88
C PRO A 220 10.14 2.52 30.56
N ALA A 221 10.88 1.87 31.46
CA ALA A 221 11.37 0.50 31.24
C ALA A 221 10.24 -0.53 30.93
N GLY A 222 9.04 -0.34 31.46
CA GLY A 222 7.88 -1.21 31.20
C GLY A 222 7.28 -1.07 29.79
N GLN A 223 7.63 -0.01 29.05
CA GLN A 223 7.18 0.23 27.68
C GLN A 223 8.14 -0.35 26.64
N ILE A 224 9.37 -0.72 27.01
CA ILE A 224 10.34 -1.33 26.11
C ILE A 224 10.10 -2.83 26.08
N ARG A 225 9.87 -3.40 24.89
CA ARG A 225 9.61 -4.84 24.70
C ARG A 225 10.84 -5.59 24.23
N ASN A 226 11.59 -4.96 23.33
CA ASN A 226 12.79 -5.55 22.75
C ASN A 226 13.74 -4.44 22.28
N THR A 227 15.02 -4.76 22.15
CA THR A 227 16.02 -3.85 21.59
C THR A 227 17.09 -4.66 20.88
N GLY A 228 17.38 -4.29 19.64
CA GLY A 228 18.57 -4.75 18.92
C GLY A 228 19.61 -3.65 18.79
N ASP A 229 20.56 -3.84 17.88
CA ASP A 229 21.69 -2.90 17.70
C ASP A 229 21.23 -1.52 17.21
N LEU A 230 20.24 -1.49 16.31
CA LEU A 230 19.74 -0.27 15.66
C LEU A 230 18.21 -0.22 15.61
N PHE A 231 17.51 -0.96 16.46
CA PHE A 231 16.06 -0.85 16.60
C PHE A 231 15.61 -0.95 18.05
N LEU A 232 14.52 -0.27 18.37
CA LEU A 232 13.83 -0.37 19.66
C LEU A 232 12.36 -0.69 19.41
N GLU A 233 11.88 -1.74 20.08
CA GLU A 233 10.46 -2.09 20.10
C GLU A 233 9.83 -1.57 21.38
N CYS A 234 8.76 -0.79 21.26
CA CYS A 234 8.02 -0.25 22.39
C CYS A 234 6.51 -0.42 22.23
N VAL A 235 5.82 -0.23 23.36
CA VAL A 235 4.38 -0.06 23.43
C VAL A 235 4.04 1.28 24.06
N GLY A 236 2.94 1.87 23.65
CA GLY A 236 2.42 3.09 24.25
C GLY A 236 0.91 3.19 24.08
N LYS A 237 0.36 4.34 24.42
CA LYS A 237 -1.06 4.68 24.22
C LYS A 237 -1.13 6.02 23.54
N GLU A 238 -2.15 6.22 22.71
CA GLU A 238 -2.47 7.56 22.23
C GLU A 238 -3.07 8.39 23.36
N ASP A 239 -2.78 9.68 23.36
CA ASP A 239 -3.37 10.62 24.28
C ASP A 239 -4.83 10.89 23.86
N GLU A 240 -5.80 10.52 24.71
CA GLU A 240 -7.24 10.61 24.42
C GLU A 240 -7.73 12.04 24.05
N ASN A 241 -6.92 13.07 24.31
CA ASN A 241 -7.25 14.48 24.07
C ASN A 241 -6.98 14.99 22.64
N ASP A 242 -6.29 14.23 21.79
CA ASP A 242 -5.91 14.68 20.43
C ASP A 242 -6.64 13.95 19.30
N SER A 243 -7.66 13.15 19.62
CA SER A 243 -8.53 12.53 18.61
C SER A 243 -9.40 13.59 17.92
N GLU A 244 -8.92 14.17 16.83
CA GLU A 244 -9.83 14.79 15.86
C GLU A 244 -10.76 13.71 15.31
N PRO A 245 -12.09 13.93 15.33
CA PRO A 245 -13.05 12.95 14.86
C PRO A 245 -12.85 12.74 13.35
N ASP A 246 -12.62 11.48 12.96
CA ASP A 246 -12.70 10.93 11.61
C ASP A 246 -12.80 11.98 10.51
N GLY A 247 -11.63 12.41 10.02
CA GLY A 247 -11.49 13.25 8.84
C GLY A 247 -12.25 12.64 7.68
N LEU A 248 -13.46 13.16 7.47
CA LEU A 248 -14.33 12.95 6.33
C LEU A 248 -13.64 13.52 5.08
N PHE A 249 -12.61 12.85 4.56
CA PHE A 249 -12.14 13.12 3.21
C PHE A 249 -13.07 12.40 2.23
N GLY A 250 -14.20 13.05 1.96
CA GLY A 250 -14.95 12.81 0.74
C GLY A 250 -14.25 13.52 -0.40
N PHE A 251 -13.78 12.74 -1.38
CA PHE A 251 -13.98 12.96 -2.81
C PHE A 251 -13.97 11.60 -3.51
#